data_AF-A0A7W8R096-F1
#
_entry.id   AF-A0A7W8R096-F1
#
_cell.length_a   1.000
_cell.length_b   1.000
_cell.length_c   1.000
_cell.angle_alpha   90.00
_cell.angle_beta   90.00
_cell.angle_gamma   90.00
#
_symmetry.space_group_name_H-M   'P 1'
#
loop_
_entity.id
_entity.type
_entity.pdbx_description
1 polymer ?
#
loop_
_entity_poly.entity_id
_entity_poly.type
_entity_poly.pdbx_seq_one_letter_code
_entity_poly.pdbx_strand_id
1 'polypeptide(L)'
;MMKHFFWSKIFLTLLLLCLIQTGFSQDLSFLWDQYGIYREPALKDRFFKHSDLVPLFQKLEKSGLFKIEIAGGSAQGRSVYHLTAGRGKIKVLLWSQMHGDETTATRALFDFFNFLKANDKNDELRNKLLDQLELHFVPMLNPDGAEMFKRRNALDIDINRDARMLVSPEARILMDIAKKIKPDFGFNLHDQSTLYSAGRSKNTATISFLDPAFNYAKDMDDVRKKARLVILLMNNVLQKLMPDKVAKYNDDYDPRCFGDTFQGMGIATILIESGGYPGDPEKEYIRKLNFYALLSALNSIADQSYLKEDVVQYEKIPENNRSLYNVLIRNVKITKQGSVFLTNLGINHTQVKDSDYRGVSYQGSIDELGDVERVYGYDEADAGDLNYTPGKLKILTKKEWENLSAESEVQLIREGYLFIKWSDAKSPAGPVKNRLLNLTNSTSVSGQVGLNQAANFLLTKQDKPVFAIINGFLLKLDQPVKVLHNTFGY
;
A
#
# COMPACT_ATOMS: atom_id res chain seq x y z
N MET A 1 43.26 65.18 -1.02
CA MET A 1 42.99 64.13 -0.01
C MET A 1 41.52 63.69 -0.09
N MET A 2 41.03 63.30 -1.29
CA MET A 2 39.58 63.10 -1.54
C MET A 2 39.29 62.10 -2.68
N LYS A 3 40.15 61.09 -2.89
CA LYS A 3 39.93 60.07 -3.94
C LYS A 3 40.04 58.61 -3.46
N HIS A 4 40.27 58.36 -2.17
CA HIS A 4 40.38 57.00 -1.63
C HIS A 4 39.18 56.52 -0.80
N PHE A 5 38.12 57.32 -0.64
CA PHE A 5 36.98 56.97 0.20
C PHE A 5 35.74 56.45 -0.54
N PHE A 6 35.76 56.43 -1.89
CA PHE A 6 34.57 56.06 -2.67
C PHE A 6 34.59 54.62 -3.20
N TRP A 7 35.75 53.96 -3.23
CA TRP A 7 35.88 52.59 -3.75
C TRP A 7 35.74 51.52 -2.66
N SER A 8 35.89 51.84 -1.38
CA SER A 8 35.73 50.88 -0.28
C SER A 8 34.27 50.63 0.09
N LYS A 9 33.35 51.56 -0.18
CA LYS A 9 31.91 51.37 0.10
C LYS A 9 31.18 50.57 -0.99
N ILE A 10 31.62 50.64 -2.25
CA ILE A 10 31.01 49.89 -3.36
C ILE A 10 31.43 48.41 -3.31
N PHE A 11 32.65 48.10 -2.86
CA PHE A 11 33.07 46.71 -2.65
C PHE A 11 32.38 46.05 -1.45
N LEU A 12 32.02 46.83 -0.41
CA LEU A 12 31.30 46.31 0.75
C LEU A 12 29.78 46.16 0.52
N THR A 13 29.20 46.90 -0.43
CA THR A 13 27.77 46.71 -0.82
C THR A 13 27.58 45.61 -1.87
N LEU A 14 28.61 45.29 -2.67
CA LEU A 14 28.58 44.13 -3.57
C LEU A 14 28.89 42.79 -2.88
N LEU A 15 29.57 42.79 -1.73
CA LEU A 15 29.75 41.57 -0.92
C LEU A 15 28.55 41.21 -0.04
N LEU A 16 27.58 42.12 0.15
CA LEU A 16 26.35 41.85 0.92
C LEU A 16 25.15 41.40 0.04
N LEU A 17 25.32 41.34 -1.28
CA LEU A 17 24.26 40.98 -2.23
C LEU A 17 24.46 39.63 -2.93
N CYS A 18 25.45 38.84 -2.50
CA CYS A 18 25.72 37.49 -3.01
C CYS A 18 25.72 36.41 -1.93
N LEU A 19 24.91 36.56 -0.88
CA LEU A 19 24.32 35.39 -0.22
C LEU A 19 23.16 34.92 -1.08
N ILE A 20 23.49 34.43 -2.28
CA ILE A 20 22.67 33.38 -2.88
C ILE A 20 22.78 32.25 -1.87
N GLN A 21 21.77 32.11 -1.00
CA GLN A 21 21.53 30.83 -0.37
C GLN A 21 21.37 29.86 -1.53
N THR A 22 22.46 29.19 -1.88
CA THR A 22 22.40 27.94 -2.62
C THR A 22 21.62 27.03 -1.69
N GLY A 23 20.29 27.06 -1.82
CA GLY A 23 19.39 26.13 -1.17
C GLY A 23 19.69 24.77 -1.77
N PHE A 24 20.75 24.14 -1.26
CA PHE A 24 20.87 22.69 -1.33
C PHE A 24 19.59 22.18 -0.70
N SER A 25 18.74 21.54 -1.51
CA SER A 25 17.63 20.78 -0.96
C SER A 25 18.26 19.82 0.04
N GLN A 26 17.92 19.98 1.31
CA GLN A 26 18.52 19.19 2.37
C GLN A 26 18.15 17.74 2.09
N ASP A 27 19.15 16.92 1.79
CA ASP A 27 18.94 15.50 1.58
C ASP A 27 18.43 14.91 2.90
N LEU A 28 17.17 14.49 2.91
CA LEU A 28 16.52 13.93 4.09
C LEU A 28 16.88 12.45 4.30
N SER A 29 17.78 11.88 3.50
CA SER A 29 18.20 10.46 3.57
C SER A 29 18.57 10.02 4.99
N PHE A 30 19.14 10.90 5.83
CA PHE A 30 19.46 10.61 7.22
C PHE A 30 18.23 10.25 8.10
N LEU A 31 17.02 10.67 7.72
CA LEU A 31 15.77 10.32 8.42
C LEU A 31 15.28 8.93 8.08
N TRP A 32 15.72 8.37 6.96
CA TRP A 32 15.43 6.99 6.61
C TRP A 32 15.91 6.05 7.71
N ASP A 33 17.12 6.25 8.21
CA ASP A 33 17.70 5.40 9.25
C ASP A 33 17.14 5.70 10.64
N GLN A 34 16.62 6.91 10.86
CA GLN A 34 16.03 7.35 12.14
C GLN A 34 14.53 7.05 12.26
N TYR A 35 13.87 6.59 11.20
CA TYR A 35 12.44 6.32 11.17
C TYR A 35 11.92 5.53 12.38
N GLY A 36 12.70 4.56 12.88
CA GLY A 36 12.33 3.75 14.04
C GLY A 36 12.01 4.56 15.32
N ILE A 37 12.56 5.78 15.45
CA ILE A 37 12.28 6.71 16.57
C ILE A 37 10.85 7.24 16.50
N TYR A 38 10.32 7.41 15.28
CA TYR A 38 9.05 8.08 15.03
C TYR A 38 7.89 7.08 14.82
N ARG A 39 8.18 5.81 14.54
CA ARG A 39 7.16 4.78 14.33
C ARG A 39 6.22 4.68 15.52
N GLU A 40 4.92 4.82 15.30
CA GLU A 40 3.88 4.62 16.32
C GLU A 40 3.71 3.12 16.64
N PRO A 41 4.09 2.66 17.84
CA PRO A 41 4.06 1.23 18.18
C PRO A 41 2.65 0.68 18.43
N ALA A 42 1.64 1.51 18.68
CA ALA A 42 0.26 1.04 18.88
C ALA A 42 -0.35 0.50 17.58
N LEU A 43 0.08 1.00 16.42
CA LEU A 43 -0.41 0.59 15.10
C LEU A 43 0.50 -0.50 14.54
N LYS A 44 0.31 -1.74 15.02
CA LYS A 44 1.23 -2.87 14.75
C LYS A 44 1.04 -3.51 13.37
N ASP A 45 -0.18 -3.48 12.87
CA ASP A 45 -0.61 -4.13 11.63
C ASP A 45 -1.57 -3.21 10.87
N ARG A 46 -2.12 -3.70 9.75
CA ARG A 46 -3.02 -2.94 8.88
C ARG A 46 -4.49 -2.98 9.33
N PHE A 47 -4.85 -3.59 10.47
CA PHE A 47 -6.22 -3.88 10.88
C PHE A 47 -6.70 -3.12 12.13
N PHE A 48 -6.01 -2.04 12.51
CA PHE A 48 -6.44 -1.16 13.61
C PHE A 48 -7.83 -0.56 13.34
N LYS A 49 -8.53 -0.25 14.43
CA LYS A 49 -9.91 0.24 14.45
C LYS A 49 -9.97 1.71 14.85
N HIS A 50 -11.14 2.33 14.69
CA HIS A 50 -11.34 3.70 15.13
C HIS A 50 -11.03 3.84 16.64
N SER A 51 -11.45 2.85 17.44
CA SER A 51 -11.17 2.80 18.88
C SER A 51 -9.68 2.79 19.22
N ASP A 52 -8.84 2.25 18.34
CA ASP A 52 -7.39 2.17 18.55
C ASP A 52 -6.72 3.53 18.29
N LEU A 53 -7.34 4.39 17.47
CA LEU A 53 -6.84 5.75 17.18
C LEU A 53 -7.25 6.79 18.22
N VAL A 54 -8.42 6.65 18.85
CA VAL A 54 -8.95 7.65 19.80
C VAL A 54 -7.95 8.01 20.92
N PRO A 55 -7.30 7.04 21.61
CA PRO A 55 -6.30 7.36 22.62
C PRO A 55 -5.07 8.07 22.05
N LEU A 56 -4.71 7.79 20.79
CA LEU A 56 -3.58 8.44 20.13
C LEU A 56 -3.87 9.91 19.85
N PHE A 57 -5.10 10.25 19.41
CA PHE A 57 -5.51 11.65 19.25
C PHE A 57 -5.44 12.41 20.58
N GLN A 58 -5.94 11.83 21.68
CA GLN A 58 -5.84 12.45 23.00
C GLN A 58 -4.38 12.69 23.44
N LYS A 59 -3.47 11.77 23.12
CA LYS A 59 -2.04 11.93 23.38
C LYS A 59 -1.43 13.05 22.53
N LEU A 60 -1.85 13.20 21.28
CA LEU A 60 -1.40 14.26 20.39
C LEU A 60 -1.91 15.63 20.85
N GLU A 61 -3.17 15.74 21.24
CA GLU A 61 -3.73 16.99 21.78
C GLU A 61 -2.96 17.47 23.03
N LYS A 62 -2.66 16.54 23.96
CA LYS A 62 -1.87 16.84 25.17
C LYS A 62 -0.44 17.31 24.90
N SER A 63 0.10 17.10 23.69
CA SER A 63 1.42 17.62 23.33
C SER A 63 1.45 19.14 23.16
N GLY A 64 0.29 19.79 22.99
CA GLY A 64 0.17 21.22 22.72
C GLY A 64 0.53 21.64 21.29
N LEU A 65 1.06 20.73 20.47
CA LEU A 65 1.42 21.02 19.07
C LEU A 65 0.22 20.99 18.11
N PHE A 66 -0.73 20.09 18.37
CA PHE A 66 -1.88 19.87 17.49
C PHE A 66 -3.14 20.47 18.11
N LYS A 67 -3.86 21.27 17.32
CA LYS A 67 -5.27 21.55 17.59
C LYS A 67 -6.09 20.42 16.98
N ILE A 68 -6.88 19.72 17.80
CA ILE A 68 -7.70 18.60 17.35
C ILE A 68 -9.16 18.95 17.55
N GLU A 69 -9.99 18.74 16.53
CA GLU A 69 -11.44 18.88 16.62
C GLU A 69 -12.14 17.68 15.99
N ILE A 70 -13.35 17.38 16.49
CA ILE A 70 -14.26 16.45 15.83
C ILE A 70 -14.96 17.24 14.72
N ALA A 71 -14.64 16.93 13.47
CA ALA A 71 -15.21 17.61 12.31
C ALA A 71 -16.66 17.16 12.01
N GLY A 72 -17.05 15.99 12.50
CA GLY A 72 -18.40 15.45 12.39
C GLY A 72 -18.46 13.97 12.75
N GLY A 73 -19.61 13.35 12.54
CA GLY A 73 -19.81 11.90 12.70
C GLY A 73 -19.98 11.21 11.35
N SER A 74 -19.43 10.02 11.23
CA SER A 74 -19.73 9.05 10.17
C SER A 74 -21.20 8.61 10.17
N ALA A 75 -21.61 7.80 9.20
CA ALA A 75 -22.98 7.30 9.11
C ALA A 75 -23.46 6.54 10.36
N GLN A 76 -22.58 5.85 11.08
CA GLN A 76 -22.88 5.21 12.37
C GLN A 76 -22.50 6.07 13.60
N GLY A 77 -22.19 7.35 13.39
CA GLY A 77 -21.92 8.30 14.48
C GLY A 77 -20.53 8.23 15.09
N ARG A 78 -19.58 7.47 14.50
CA ARG A 78 -18.16 7.51 14.92
C ARG A 78 -17.54 8.83 14.49
N SER A 79 -16.75 9.43 15.38
CA SER A 79 -16.08 10.71 15.14
C SER A 79 -15.13 10.66 13.95
N VAL A 80 -15.16 11.71 13.12
CA VAL A 80 -14.13 12.02 12.14
C VAL A 80 -13.29 13.17 12.71
N TYR A 81 -11.99 12.94 12.90
CA TYR A 81 -11.07 13.89 13.51
C TYR A 81 -10.38 14.76 12.45
N HIS A 82 -10.31 16.06 12.72
CA HIS A 82 -9.51 17.03 11.97
C HIS A 82 -8.42 17.58 12.90
N LEU A 83 -7.16 17.48 12.46
CA LEU A 83 -6.00 17.98 13.21
C LEU A 83 -5.39 19.15 12.44
N THR A 84 -4.96 20.18 13.16
CA THR A 84 -4.23 21.32 12.62
C THR A 84 -2.90 21.49 13.35
N ALA A 85 -1.82 21.74 12.62
CA ALA A 85 -0.50 22.07 13.17
C ALA A 85 0.22 23.10 12.29
N GLY A 86 1.11 23.87 12.90
CA GLY A 86 1.85 24.93 12.20
C GLY A 86 1.07 26.24 12.11
N ARG A 87 1.74 27.26 11.60
CA ARG A 87 1.29 28.67 11.54
C ARG A 87 1.66 29.35 10.22
N GLY A 88 2.10 28.55 9.25
CA GLY A 88 2.57 29.05 7.98
C GLY A 88 1.45 29.52 7.05
N LYS A 89 1.84 30.20 5.97
CA LYS A 89 0.85 30.74 5.01
C LYS A 89 0.40 29.71 3.99
N ILE A 90 1.22 28.68 3.73
CA ILE A 90 0.91 27.64 2.74
C ILE A 90 0.08 26.58 3.44
N LYS A 91 -1.17 26.40 3.00
CA LYS A 91 -2.10 25.46 3.60
C LYS A 91 -2.06 24.13 2.89
N VAL A 92 -1.90 23.05 3.64
CA VAL A 92 -1.84 21.69 3.08
C VAL A 92 -2.88 20.82 3.76
N LEU A 93 -3.75 20.19 2.98
CA LEU A 93 -4.75 19.24 3.45
C LEU A 93 -4.33 17.80 3.08
N LEU A 94 -4.21 16.93 4.07
CA LEU A 94 -3.90 15.52 3.89
C LEU A 94 -5.04 14.67 4.44
N TRP A 95 -5.59 13.77 3.64
CA TRP A 95 -6.64 12.85 4.11
C TRP A 95 -6.33 11.42 3.72
N SER A 96 -6.64 10.49 4.61
CA SER A 96 -6.41 9.06 4.41
C SER A 96 -7.63 8.22 4.79
N GLN A 97 -7.62 6.98 4.31
CA GLN A 97 -8.59 5.95 4.69
C GLN A 97 -10.05 6.41 4.47
N MET A 98 -10.28 7.10 3.35
CA MET A 98 -11.64 7.29 2.81
C MET A 98 -12.23 5.97 2.32
N HIS A 99 -11.36 5.03 1.96
CA HIS A 99 -11.66 3.62 1.91
C HIS A 99 -11.17 2.95 3.19
N GLY A 100 -12.05 2.22 3.87
CA GLY A 100 -11.78 1.73 5.23
C GLY A 100 -10.67 0.67 5.33
N ASP A 101 -10.39 -0.05 4.25
CA ASP A 101 -9.36 -1.10 4.14
C ASP A 101 -7.98 -0.58 3.66
N GLU A 102 -7.83 0.73 3.48
CA GLU A 102 -6.63 1.38 2.95
C GLU A 102 -5.88 2.12 4.07
N THR A 103 -5.17 1.35 4.90
CA THR A 103 -4.70 1.83 6.20
C THR A 103 -3.24 2.28 6.24
N THR A 104 -2.49 2.08 5.15
CA THR A 104 -1.04 2.31 5.11
C THR A 104 -0.67 3.75 5.44
N ALA A 105 -1.32 4.70 4.77
CA ALA A 105 -1.01 6.11 4.94
C ALA A 105 -1.48 6.67 6.29
N THR A 106 -2.59 6.18 6.84
CA THR A 106 -3.01 6.55 8.21
C THR A 106 -1.91 6.23 9.22
N ARG A 107 -1.30 5.05 9.14
CA ARG A 107 -0.18 4.68 10.02
C ARG A 107 1.03 5.59 9.81
N ALA A 108 1.36 5.90 8.56
CA ALA A 108 2.45 6.83 8.23
C ALA A 108 2.18 8.25 8.74
N LEU A 109 0.92 8.72 8.76
CA LEU A 109 0.55 10.00 9.36
C LEU A 109 0.81 10.01 10.87
N PHE A 110 0.52 8.91 11.60
CA PHE A 110 0.87 8.82 13.01
C PHE A 110 2.38 8.82 13.26
N ASP A 111 3.16 8.22 12.37
CA ASP A 111 4.62 8.32 12.43
C ASP A 111 5.08 9.76 12.16
N PHE A 112 4.44 10.45 11.23
CA PHE A 112 4.68 11.85 10.94
C PHE A 112 4.30 12.76 12.12
N PHE A 113 3.21 12.48 12.82
CA PHE A 113 2.84 13.21 14.04
C PHE A 113 3.86 13.01 15.15
N ASN A 114 4.35 11.78 15.32
CA ASN A 114 5.43 11.48 16.23
C ASN A 114 6.75 12.18 15.86
N PHE A 115 7.06 12.27 14.57
CA PHE A 115 8.16 13.11 14.09
C PHE A 115 7.95 14.56 14.50
N LEU A 116 6.82 15.19 14.15
CA LEU A 116 6.57 16.61 14.40
C LEU A 116 6.61 17.02 15.88
N LYS A 117 6.21 16.14 16.81
CA LYS A 117 6.26 16.45 18.26
C LYS A 117 7.56 16.02 18.95
N ALA A 118 8.46 15.34 18.24
CA ALA A 118 9.70 14.87 18.83
C ALA A 118 10.57 16.05 19.26
N ASN A 119 11.43 15.80 20.25
CA ASN A 119 12.46 16.73 20.71
C ASN A 119 13.81 16.04 20.54
N ASP A 120 14.46 16.30 19.40
CA ASP A 120 15.71 15.68 18.98
C ASP A 120 16.44 16.60 17.98
N LYS A 121 17.57 16.13 17.43
CA LYS A 121 18.43 16.89 16.50
C LYS A 121 17.74 17.41 15.22
N ASN A 122 16.50 17.02 14.94
CA ASN A 122 15.76 17.42 13.74
C ASN A 122 14.79 18.60 13.99
N ASP A 123 14.94 19.31 15.11
CA ASP A 123 14.11 20.48 15.47
C ASP A 123 14.10 21.56 14.39
N GLU A 124 15.22 21.84 13.73
CA GLU A 124 15.30 22.87 12.67
C GLU A 124 14.36 22.54 11.51
N LEU A 125 14.35 21.29 11.06
CA LEU A 125 13.45 20.82 10.00
C LEU A 125 11.99 20.91 10.44
N ARG A 126 11.67 20.50 11.67
CA ARG A 126 10.30 20.61 12.21
C ARG A 126 9.82 22.05 12.29
N ASN A 127 10.64 22.94 12.83
CA ASN A 127 10.33 24.36 12.95
C ASN A 127 10.12 24.97 11.58
N LYS A 128 10.99 24.68 10.61
CA LYS A 128 10.81 25.09 9.21
C LYS A 128 9.45 24.66 8.66
N LEU A 129 9.07 23.37 8.83
CA LEU A 129 7.77 22.88 8.36
C LEU A 129 6.61 23.63 9.04
N LEU A 130 6.64 23.77 10.36
CA LEU A 130 5.58 24.41 11.14
C LEU A 130 5.50 25.93 10.94
N ASP A 131 6.61 26.58 10.56
CA ASP A 131 6.68 28.02 10.27
C ASP A 131 6.21 28.36 8.86
N GLN A 132 6.45 27.47 7.89
CA GLN A 132 6.10 27.71 6.48
C GLN A 132 4.74 27.14 6.11
N LEU A 133 4.28 26.08 6.80
CA LEU A 133 3.04 25.38 6.49
C LEU A 133 2.00 25.50 7.61
N GLU A 134 0.73 25.59 7.22
CA GLU A 134 -0.43 25.27 8.06
C GLU A 134 -0.98 23.92 7.58
N LEU A 135 -0.74 22.89 8.39
CA LEU A 135 -0.99 21.49 8.05
C LEU A 135 -2.34 21.06 8.61
N HIS A 136 -3.19 20.49 7.76
CA HIS A 136 -4.49 19.95 8.10
C HIS A 136 -4.55 18.46 7.78
N PHE A 137 -4.98 17.65 8.75
CA PHE A 137 -5.04 16.20 8.59
C PHE A 137 -6.44 15.66 8.88
N VAL A 138 -6.88 14.71 8.06
CA VAL A 138 -8.05 13.86 8.29
C VAL A 138 -7.60 12.38 8.20
N PRO A 139 -7.01 11.82 9.28
CA PRO A 139 -6.31 10.52 9.20
C PRO A 139 -7.22 9.30 8.99
N MET A 140 -8.50 9.38 9.34
CA MET A 140 -9.46 8.30 9.10
C MET A 140 -10.80 8.91 8.73
N LEU A 141 -11.01 9.10 7.43
CA LEU A 141 -12.27 9.68 6.93
C LEU A 141 -13.44 8.71 7.04
N ASN A 142 -13.19 7.41 6.84
CA ASN A 142 -14.22 6.36 6.84
C ASN A 142 -14.04 5.39 8.04
N PRO A 143 -14.33 5.82 9.28
CA PRO A 143 -14.20 4.95 10.44
C PRO A 143 -15.14 3.74 10.38
N ASP A 144 -16.31 3.86 9.75
CA ASP A 144 -17.27 2.77 9.61
C ASP A 144 -16.76 1.65 8.69
N GLY A 145 -16.13 2.02 7.57
CA GLY A 145 -15.47 1.07 6.69
C GLY A 145 -14.26 0.40 7.38
N ALA A 146 -13.52 1.16 8.18
CA ALA A 146 -12.36 0.66 8.93
C ALA A 146 -12.73 -0.44 9.94
N GLU A 147 -13.88 -0.30 10.61
CA GLU A 147 -14.37 -1.32 11.54
C GLU A 147 -14.58 -2.69 10.86
N MET A 148 -15.05 -2.70 9.62
CA MET A 148 -15.29 -3.91 8.84
C MET A 148 -14.17 -4.24 7.85
N PHE A 149 -13.07 -3.49 7.90
CA PHE A 149 -11.95 -3.59 6.96
C PHE A 149 -12.45 -3.66 5.51
N LYS A 150 -13.26 -2.68 5.10
CA LYS A 150 -13.89 -2.64 3.76
C LYS A 150 -13.77 -1.25 3.13
N ARG A 151 -13.71 -1.23 1.80
CA ARG A 151 -13.64 -0.02 0.99
C ARG A 151 -14.76 0.99 1.26
N ARG A 152 -16.02 0.56 1.24
CA ARG A 152 -17.18 1.46 1.33
C ARG A 152 -17.55 1.81 2.78
N ASN A 153 -18.29 2.89 3.00
CA ASN A 153 -18.76 3.24 4.35
C ASN A 153 -19.93 2.33 4.81
N ALA A 154 -20.56 2.66 5.94
CA ALA A 154 -21.71 1.88 6.45
C ALA A 154 -22.96 1.92 5.54
N LEU A 155 -23.07 2.90 4.64
CA LEU A 155 -24.17 3.03 3.67
C LEU A 155 -23.85 2.33 2.33
N ASP A 156 -22.73 1.60 2.26
CA ASP A 156 -22.20 1.00 1.04
C ASP A 156 -21.95 2.02 -0.09
N ILE A 157 -21.64 3.27 0.28
CA ILE A 157 -21.19 4.32 -0.63
C ILE A 157 -19.66 4.30 -0.68
N ASP A 158 -19.11 4.33 -1.89
CA ASP A 158 -17.71 4.67 -2.09
C ASP A 158 -17.57 6.19 -1.94
N ILE A 159 -16.96 6.65 -0.85
CA ILE A 159 -16.81 8.08 -0.55
C ILE A 159 -16.02 8.78 -1.67
N ASN A 160 -15.08 8.08 -2.33
CA ASN A 160 -14.34 8.61 -3.46
C ASN A 160 -15.12 8.52 -4.79
N ARG A 161 -16.44 8.29 -4.74
CA ARG A 161 -17.39 8.46 -5.85
C ARG A 161 -18.56 9.36 -5.46
N ASP A 162 -18.43 10.11 -4.38
CA ASP A 162 -19.51 10.92 -3.79
C ASP A 162 -19.17 12.41 -3.66
N ALA A 163 -18.11 12.90 -4.33
CA ALA A 163 -17.69 14.30 -4.22
C ALA A 163 -18.70 15.31 -4.82
N ARG A 164 -19.58 14.86 -5.73
CA ARG A 164 -20.63 15.71 -6.33
C ARG A 164 -21.93 15.71 -5.55
N MET A 165 -22.41 14.54 -5.17
CA MET A 165 -23.71 14.39 -4.52
C MET A 165 -23.61 14.63 -3.02
N LEU A 166 -22.46 14.32 -2.42
CA LEU A 166 -22.18 14.49 -1.00
C LEU A 166 -23.27 13.81 -0.16
N VAL A 167 -23.65 12.58 -0.52
CA VAL A 167 -24.68 11.79 0.14
C VAL A 167 -24.20 11.31 1.51
N SER A 168 -22.95 10.87 1.59
CA SER A 168 -22.38 10.38 2.83
C SER A 168 -21.98 11.54 3.76
N PRO A 169 -22.15 11.38 5.09
CA PRO A 169 -21.69 12.40 6.03
C PRO A 169 -20.18 12.59 5.96
N GLU A 170 -19.41 11.53 5.68
CA GLU A 170 -17.96 11.62 5.53
C GLU A 170 -17.57 12.49 4.32
N ALA A 171 -18.25 12.34 3.18
CA ALA A 171 -18.01 13.17 2.00
C ALA A 171 -18.30 14.66 2.28
N ARG A 172 -19.41 14.96 2.98
CA ARG A 172 -19.74 16.33 3.41
C ARG A 172 -18.65 16.91 4.31
N ILE A 173 -18.20 16.15 5.31
CA ILE A 173 -17.14 16.57 6.24
C ILE A 173 -15.87 16.97 5.48
N LEU A 174 -15.38 16.12 4.57
CA LEU A 174 -14.16 16.42 3.82
C LEU A 174 -14.33 17.65 2.90
N MET A 175 -15.47 17.76 2.22
CA MET A 175 -15.79 18.91 1.36
C MET A 175 -15.85 20.22 2.14
N ASP A 176 -16.48 20.21 3.33
CA ASP A 176 -16.64 21.39 4.17
C ASP A 176 -15.29 21.85 4.75
N ILE A 177 -14.43 20.91 5.16
CA ILE A 177 -13.05 21.16 5.56
C ILE A 177 -12.30 21.87 4.42
N ALA A 178 -12.33 21.31 3.21
CA ALA A 178 -11.63 21.88 2.05
C ALA A 178 -12.16 23.28 1.69
N LYS A 179 -13.48 23.50 1.67
CA LYS A 179 -14.09 24.80 1.39
C LYS A 179 -13.75 25.86 2.44
N LYS A 180 -13.65 25.45 3.72
CA LYS A 180 -13.30 26.34 4.84
C LYS A 180 -11.83 26.75 4.79
N ILE A 181 -10.93 25.78 4.57
CA ILE A 181 -9.48 26.01 4.62
C ILE A 181 -8.98 26.70 3.34
N LYS A 182 -9.51 26.26 2.18
CA LYS A 182 -9.01 26.58 0.83
C LYS A 182 -7.51 26.27 0.72
N PRO A 183 -7.12 24.99 0.82
CA PRO A 183 -5.72 24.61 0.86
C PRO A 183 -5.02 24.87 -0.48
N ASP A 184 -3.74 25.22 -0.44
CA ASP A 184 -2.89 25.34 -1.62
C ASP A 184 -2.55 23.97 -2.21
N PHE A 185 -2.35 22.97 -1.34
CA PHE A 185 -2.01 21.59 -1.69
C PHE A 185 -2.93 20.58 -1.01
N GLY A 186 -3.23 19.49 -1.72
CA GLY A 186 -4.03 18.38 -1.23
C GLY A 186 -3.28 17.05 -1.39
N PHE A 187 -3.30 16.19 -0.39
CA PHE A 187 -2.77 14.82 -0.48
C PHE A 187 -3.90 13.82 -0.27
N ASN A 188 -4.24 13.11 -1.34
CA ASN A 188 -5.20 12.02 -1.35
C ASN A 188 -4.47 10.69 -1.13
N LEU A 189 -4.63 10.08 0.04
CA LEU A 189 -3.79 8.97 0.47
C LEU A 189 -4.57 7.64 0.44
N HIS A 190 -4.13 6.74 -0.44
CA HIS A 190 -4.81 5.49 -0.77
C HIS A 190 -3.90 4.26 -0.73
N ASP A 191 -4.51 3.08 -0.76
CA ASP A 191 -3.86 1.81 -1.10
C ASP A 191 -4.39 1.30 -2.46
N GLN A 192 -3.52 0.64 -3.21
CA GLN A 192 -3.91 -0.09 -4.42
C GLN A 192 -3.65 -1.59 -4.29
N SER A 193 -4.10 -2.36 -5.28
CA SER A 193 -3.82 -3.79 -5.38
C SER A 193 -2.32 -4.06 -5.36
N THR A 194 -1.91 -5.09 -4.64
CA THR A 194 -0.52 -5.58 -4.65
C THR A 194 -0.10 -6.14 -6.00
N LEU A 195 -1.06 -6.47 -6.88
CA LEU A 195 -0.80 -7.05 -8.19
C LEU A 195 -0.50 -6.00 -9.29
N TYR A 196 -0.38 -4.72 -8.93
CA TYR A 196 0.08 -3.70 -9.85
C TYR A 196 1.60 -3.69 -9.98
N SER A 197 2.09 -3.54 -11.20
CA SER A 197 3.49 -3.36 -11.57
C SER A 197 3.76 -1.94 -12.08
N ALA A 198 5.00 -1.49 -11.93
CA ALA A 198 5.51 -0.27 -12.55
C ALA A 198 5.81 -0.57 -14.03
N GLY A 199 4.90 -0.14 -14.90
CA GLY A 199 4.87 -0.54 -16.30
C GLY A 199 4.59 -2.02 -16.49
N ARG A 200 4.83 -2.52 -17.69
CA ARG A 200 4.79 -3.95 -18.00
C ARG A 200 6.11 -4.59 -17.56
N SER A 201 6.28 -4.80 -16.27
CA SER A 201 7.53 -5.30 -15.69
C SER A 201 7.27 -6.19 -14.46
N LYS A 202 8.32 -6.88 -14.00
CA LYS A 202 8.32 -7.63 -12.74
C LYS A 202 8.35 -6.74 -11.50
N ASN A 203 8.57 -5.44 -11.66
CA ASN A 203 8.67 -4.52 -10.54
C ASN A 203 7.29 -4.14 -10.07
N THR A 204 7.02 -4.32 -8.79
CA THR A 204 5.80 -3.85 -8.14
C THR A 204 5.65 -2.34 -8.28
N ALA A 205 4.44 -1.86 -8.56
CA ALA A 205 4.06 -0.46 -8.36
C ALA A 205 3.84 -0.24 -6.86
N THR A 206 4.94 -0.16 -6.11
CA THR A 206 4.92 -0.07 -4.65
C THR A 206 4.33 1.26 -4.20
N ILE A 207 4.67 2.35 -4.89
CA ILE A 207 3.99 3.64 -4.78
C ILE A 207 3.58 4.07 -6.18
N SER A 208 2.33 4.53 -6.36
CA SER A 208 1.94 5.24 -7.58
C SER A 208 1.49 6.65 -7.27
N PHE A 209 1.76 7.56 -8.18
CA PHE A 209 1.37 8.95 -8.06
C PHE A 209 0.39 9.37 -9.15
N LEU A 210 -0.44 10.37 -8.84
CA LEU A 210 -1.29 11.04 -9.82
C LEU A 210 -1.45 12.51 -9.43
N ASP A 211 -1.25 13.41 -10.38
CA ASP A 211 -1.77 14.77 -10.41
C ASP A 211 -3.15 14.72 -11.12
N PRO A 212 -4.27 14.66 -10.37
CA PRO A 212 -5.59 14.38 -10.95
C PRO A 212 -5.94 15.34 -12.08
N ALA A 213 -6.72 14.85 -13.05
CA ALA A 213 -7.31 15.74 -14.05
C ALA A 213 -8.42 16.58 -13.40
N PHE A 214 -8.67 17.78 -13.92
CA PHE A 214 -9.80 18.62 -13.51
C PHE A 214 -10.89 18.74 -14.59
N ASN A 215 -10.68 18.14 -15.76
CA ASN A 215 -11.65 18.08 -16.84
C ASN A 215 -11.38 16.88 -17.77
N TYR A 216 -12.33 16.57 -18.65
CA TYR A 216 -12.22 15.45 -19.60
C TYR A 216 -11.09 15.60 -20.62
N ALA A 217 -10.69 16.83 -20.95
CA ALA A 217 -9.57 17.10 -21.86
C ALA A 217 -8.21 16.79 -21.21
N LYS A 218 -8.18 16.61 -19.88
CA LYS A 218 -6.96 16.40 -19.09
C LYS A 218 -5.99 17.56 -19.26
N ASP A 219 -6.51 18.79 -19.25
CA ASP A 219 -5.70 20.00 -19.39
C ASP A 219 -4.65 20.13 -18.27
N MET A 220 -3.62 20.94 -18.54
CA MET A 220 -2.54 21.24 -17.61
C MET A 220 -2.52 22.73 -17.28
N ASP A 221 -3.06 23.09 -16.12
CA ASP A 221 -3.00 24.44 -15.55
C ASP A 221 -1.86 24.58 -14.53
N ASP A 222 -1.67 25.78 -13.98
CA ASP A 222 -0.61 26.01 -12.98
C ASP A 222 -0.83 25.24 -11.69
N VAL A 223 -2.08 24.92 -11.33
CA VAL A 223 -2.42 24.18 -10.12
C VAL A 223 -2.01 22.71 -10.27
N ARG A 224 -2.37 22.06 -11.40
CA ARG A 224 -2.00 20.68 -11.70
C ARG A 224 -0.50 20.54 -11.90
N LYS A 225 0.11 21.53 -12.54
CA LYS A 225 1.57 21.61 -12.71
C LYS A 225 2.29 21.61 -11.36
N LYS A 226 1.82 22.38 -10.36
CA LYS A 226 2.40 22.34 -8.99
C LYS A 226 2.37 20.95 -8.38
N ALA A 227 1.23 20.26 -8.46
CA ALA A 227 1.09 18.89 -7.96
C ALA A 227 2.09 17.95 -8.65
N ARG A 228 2.19 18.03 -9.98
CA ARG A 228 3.14 17.25 -10.78
C ARG A 228 4.59 17.46 -10.39
N LEU A 229 5.01 18.70 -10.13
CA LEU A 229 6.38 19.00 -9.71
C LEU A 229 6.69 18.41 -8.31
N VAL A 230 5.74 18.43 -7.38
CA VAL A 230 5.91 17.76 -6.08
C VAL A 230 5.99 16.23 -6.25
N ILE A 231 5.20 15.65 -7.16
CA ILE A 231 5.30 14.23 -7.51
C ILE A 231 6.69 13.87 -8.03
N LEU A 232 7.25 14.70 -8.91
CA LEU A 232 8.60 14.48 -9.45
C LEU A 232 9.67 14.46 -8.36
N LEU A 233 9.59 15.40 -7.41
CA LEU A 233 10.48 15.41 -6.26
C LEU A 233 10.33 14.14 -5.43
N MET A 234 9.10 13.71 -5.12
CA MET A 234 8.86 12.45 -4.40
C MET A 234 9.38 11.24 -5.18
N ASN A 235 9.16 11.17 -6.48
CA ASN A 235 9.68 10.11 -7.34
C ASN A 235 11.22 10.06 -7.27
N ASN A 236 11.90 11.18 -7.43
CA ASN A 236 13.37 11.24 -7.37
C ASN A 236 13.91 10.73 -6.03
N VAL A 237 13.21 11.05 -4.94
CA VAL A 237 13.55 10.58 -3.59
C VAL A 237 13.32 9.06 -3.46
N LEU A 238 12.17 8.56 -3.90
CA LEU A 238 11.81 7.14 -3.79
C LEU A 238 12.62 6.24 -4.71
N GLN A 239 13.01 6.70 -5.90
CA GLN A 239 13.85 5.95 -6.84
C GLN A 239 15.24 5.63 -6.25
N LYS A 240 15.75 6.44 -5.31
CA LYS A 240 17.00 6.14 -4.59
C LYS A 240 16.85 4.99 -3.60
N LEU A 241 15.64 4.74 -3.11
CA LEU A 241 15.35 3.73 -2.08
C LEU A 241 14.82 2.42 -2.69
N MET A 242 13.99 2.54 -3.72
CA MET A 242 13.35 1.43 -4.41
C MET A 242 13.31 1.70 -5.93
N PRO A 243 14.45 1.57 -6.63
CA PRO A 243 14.53 1.80 -8.06
C PRO A 243 13.46 1.03 -8.84
N ASP A 244 12.87 1.70 -9.83
CA ASP A 244 11.89 1.16 -10.79
C ASP A 244 10.58 0.62 -10.17
N LYS A 245 10.24 1.04 -8.94
CA LYS A 245 9.01 0.61 -8.22
C LYS A 245 8.00 1.73 -8.00
N VAL A 246 8.21 2.88 -8.63
CA VAL A 246 7.27 4.00 -8.68
C VAL A 246 6.54 4.01 -10.02
N ALA A 247 5.23 4.25 -10.00
CA ALA A 247 4.40 4.32 -11.21
C ALA A 247 3.50 5.58 -11.24
N LYS A 248 2.89 5.85 -12.40
CA LYS A 248 1.75 6.76 -12.54
C LYS A 248 0.44 5.98 -12.41
N TYR A 249 -0.53 6.53 -11.71
CA TYR A 249 -1.91 6.04 -11.76
C TYR A 249 -2.64 6.63 -12.97
N ASN A 250 -3.66 5.92 -13.48
CA ASN A 250 -4.48 6.41 -14.59
C ASN A 250 -5.14 7.76 -14.22
N ASP A 251 -5.04 8.74 -15.12
CA ASP A 251 -5.55 10.11 -14.97
C ASP A 251 -6.92 10.37 -15.62
N ASP A 252 -7.70 9.32 -15.90
CA ASP A 252 -9.07 9.43 -16.38
C ASP A 252 -9.92 10.28 -15.43
N TYR A 253 -10.47 11.36 -15.97
CA TYR A 253 -11.26 12.32 -15.21
C TYR A 253 -12.59 11.70 -14.76
N ASP A 254 -12.80 11.66 -13.45
CA ASP A 254 -14.06 11.31 -12.81
C ASP A 254 -14.41 12.40 -11.78
N PRO A 255 -15.32 13.33 -12.11
CA PRO A 255 -15.69 14.43 -11.21
C PRO A 255 -16.41 13.94 -9.94
N ARG A 256 -16.70 12.64 -9.80
CA ARG A 256 -17.21 12.04 -8.56
C ARG A 256 -16.11 11.79 -7.53
N CYS A 257 -14.85 11.77 -7.95
CA CYS A 257 -13.69 11.57 -7.07
C CYS A 257 -13.30 12.88 -6.38
N PHE A 258 -12.82 12.78 -5.15
CA PHE A 258 -12.37 13.96 -4.39
C PHE A 258 -11.08 14.55 -4.96
N GLY A 259 -10.17 13.72 -5.48
CA GLY A 259 -8.93 14.18 -6.12
C GLY A 259 -9.19 15.17 -7.26
N ASP A 260 -9.95 14.74 -8.26
CA ASP A 260 -10.35 15.51 -9.43
C ASP A 260 -11.18 16.75 -9.08
N THR A 261 -12.11 16.59 -8.13
CA THR A 261 -12.96 17.69 -7.66
C THR A 261 -12.13 18.77 -6.99
N PHE A 262 -11.19 18.39 -6.10
CA PHE A 262 -10.32 19.33 -5.41
C PHE A 262 -9.31 19.98 -6.34
N GLN A 263 -8.80 19.23 -7.32
CA GLN A 263 -8.01 19.79 -8.40
C GLN A 263 -8.78 20.90 -9.15
N GLY A 264 -10.03 20.64 -9.54
CA GLY A 264 -10.90 21.63 -10.19
C GLY A 264 -11.33 22.79 -9.28
N MET A 265 -11.21 22.64 -7.95
CA MET A 265 -11.42 23.72 -6.97
C MET A 265 -10.17 24.59 -6.77
N GLY A 266 -9.07 24.33 -7.51
CA GLY A 266 -7.83 25.09 -7.43
C GLY A 266 -6.86 24.61 -6.35
N ILE A 267 -7.03 23.38 -5.86
CA ILE A 267 -6.14 22.75 -4.87
C ILE A 267 -5.13 21.88 -5.64
N ALA A 268 -3.83 22.12 -5.49
CA ALA A 268 -2.79 21.29 -6.13
C ALA A 268 -2.78 19.90 -5.49
N THR A 269 -3.58 19.00 -6.06
CA THR A 269 -3.92 17.72 -5.44
C THR A 269 -2.99 16.63 -5.96
N ILE A 270 -2.49 15.82 -5.04
CA ILE A 270 -1.53 14.75 -5.28
C ILE A 270 -2.15 13.49 -4.69
N LEU A 271 -2.35 12.48 -5.52
CA LEU A 271 -2.74 11.16 -5.07
C LEU A 271 -1.51 10.27 -4.89
N ILE A 272 -1.48 9.52 -3.78
CA ILE A 272 -0.47 8.52 -3.46
C ILE A 272 -1.18 7.18 -3.25
N GLU A 273 -0.88 6.19 -4.11
CA GLU A 273 -1.36 4.82 -3.98
C GLU A 273 -0.28 3.91 -3.37
N SER A 274 -0.59 3.23 -2.28
CA SER A 274 0.28 2.23 -1.65
C SER A 274 -0.03 0.82 -2.16
N GLY A 275 0.81 0.30 -3.05
CA GLY A 275 0.65 -1.03 -3.67
C GLY A 275 1.22 -2.17 -2.84
N GLY A 276 1.99 -3.05 -3.50
CA GLY A 276 2.66 -4.18 -2.87
C GLY A 276 4.18 -4.07 -2.90
N TYR A 277 4.84 -4.82 -2.03
CA TYR A 277 6.29 -4.99 -2.03
C TYR A 277 6.62 -6.43 -1.60
N PRO A 278 7.59 -7.11 -2.26
CA PRO A 278 7.92 -8.49 -1.91
C PRO A 278 8.31 -8.65 -0.44
N GLY A 279 7.69 -9.60 0.26
CA GLY A 279 7.97 -9.86 1.67
C GLY A 279 7.39 -8.84 2.66
N ASP A 280 6.50 -7.94 2.24
CA ASP A 280 5.90 -6.90 3.10
C ASP A 280 4.35 -6.97 3.15
N PRO A 281 3.76 -8.08 3.61
CA PRO A 281 2.29 -8.27 3.59
C PRO A 281 1.55 -7.25 4.49
N GLU A 282 2.16 -6.83 5.60
CA GLU A 282 1.62 -5.82 6.51
C GLU A 282 1.94 -4.38 6.09
N LYS A 283 2.63 -4.20 4.95
CA LYS A 283 2.98 -2.89 4.39
C LYS A 283 3.83 -2.02 5.33
N GLU A 284 4.72 -2.61 6.13
CA GLU A 284 5.59 -1.88 7.06
C GLU A 284 6.70 -1.12 6.33
N TYR A 285 7.27 -1.71 5.27
CA TYR A 285 8.21 -0.99 4.41
C TYR A 285 7.49 0.13 3.65
N ILE A 286 6.28 -0.14 3.13
CA ILE A 286 5.48 0.86 2.41
C ILE A 286 5.00 2.00 3.33
N ARG A 287 4.69 1.71 4.61
CA ARG A 287 4.42 2.72 5.64
C ARG A 287 5.61 3.68 5.81
N LYS A 288 6.83 3.13 5.90
CA LYS A 288 8.06 3.93 5.96
C LYS A 288 8.27 4.78 4.70
N LEU A 289 8.00 4.23 3.52
CA LEU A 289 8.07 4.97 2.26
C LEU A 289 7.07 6.14 2.22
N ASN A 290 5.82 5.93 2.67
CA ASN A 290 4.83 6.99 2.77
C ASN A 290 5.29 8.12 3.71
N PHE A 291 5.80 7.77 4.90
CA PHE A 291 6.37 8.75 5.84
C PHE A 291 7.45 9.60 5.16
N TYR A 292 8.37 8.95 4.46
CA TYR A 292 9.49 9.63 3.82
C TYR A 292 9.08 10.47 2.61
N ALA A 293 8.15 9.97 1.78
CA ALA A 293 7.59 10.69 0.64
C ALA A 293 6.85 11.96 1.10
N LEU A 294 5.97 11.82 2.10
CA LEU A 294 5.22 12.95 2.66
C LEU A 294 6.14 13.99 3.28
N LEU A 295 7.13 13.57 4.07
CA LEU A 295 8.08 14.50 4.67
C LEU A 295 8.91 15.25 3.62
N SER A 296 9.35 14.55 2.57
CA SER A 296 10.10 15.15 1.46
C SER A 296 9.23 16.13 0.66
N ALA A 297 7.98 15.76 0.39
CA ALA A 297 7.02 16.63 -0.28
C ALA A 297 6.76 17.90 0.52
N LEU A 298 6.42 17.78 1.81
CA LEU A 298 6.14 18.91 2.68
C LEU A 298 7.37 19.82 2.85
N ASN A 299 8.57 19.24 3.03
CA ASN A 299 9.79 20.03 3.07
C ASN A 299 10.02 20.80 1.76
N SER A 300 9.77 20.16 0.62
CA SER A 300 9.90 20.82 -0.68
C SER A 300 8.86 21.90 -0.91
N ILE A 301 7.64 21.75 -0.39
CA ILE A 301 6.60 22.77 -0.45
C ILE A 301 7.00 23.96 0.42
N ALA A 302 7.54 23.70 1.62
CA ALA A 302 7.97 24.72 2.56
C ALA A 302 9.11 25.61 2.04
N ASP A 303 10.07 25.06 1.28
CA ASP A 303 11.17 25.83 0.68
C ASP A 303 11.04 26.04 -0.84
N GLN A 304 9.93 25.60 -1.42
CA GLN A 304 9.64 25.65 -2.85
C GLN A 304 10.67 24.95 -3.75
N SER A 305 11.49 24.03 -3.22
CA SER A 305 12.50 23.32 -4.00
C SER A 305 11.91 22.42 -5.10
N TYR A 306 10.63 22.03 -5.00
CA TYR A 306 9.93 21.32 -6.08
C TYR A 306 9.89 22.10 -7.40
N LEU A 307 10.02 23.44 -7.37
CA LEU A 307 10.05 24.28 -8.57
C LEU A 307 11.28 24.05 -9.45
N LYS A 308 12.30 23.35 -8.95
CA LYS A 308 13.51 22.97 -9.70
C LYS A 308 13.29 21.75 -10.60
N GLU A 309 12.20 21.01 -10.38
CA GLU A 309 11.87 19.83 -11.17
C GLU A 309 11.46 20.20 -12.60
N ASP A 310 11.74 19.31 -13.55
CA ASP A 310 11.33 19.47 -14.95
C ASP A 310 10.08 18.63 -15.22
N VAL A 311 8.97 19.30 -15.55
CA VAL A 311 7.67 18.68 -15.80
C VAL A 311 7.71 17.55 -16.83
N VAL A 312 8.64 17.60 -17.79
CA VAL A 312 8.80 16.58 -18.85
C VAL A 312 9.26 15.24 -18.26
N GLN A 313 9.94 15.24 -17.11
CA GLN A 313 10.38 14.01 -16.45
C GLN A 313 9.19 13.15 -15.99
N TYR A 314 8.00 13.74 -15.84
CA TYR A 314 6.82 13.00 -15.36
C TYR A 314 6.43 11.90 -16.34
N GLU A 315 6.62 12.14 -17.64
CA GLU A 315 6.31 11.16 -18.69
C GLU A 315 7.28 9.97 -18.71
N LYS A 316 8.39 10.04 -17.97
CA LYS A 316 9.32 8.90 -17.82
C LYS A 316 8.91 7.94 -16.71
N ILE A 317 8.02 8.36 -15.81
CA ILE A 317 7.48 7.45 -14.79
C ILE A 317 6.55 6.47 -15.50
N PRO A 318 6.73 5.15 -15.36
CA PRO A 318 5.90 4.18 -16.06
C PRO A 318 4.47 4.19 -15.51
N GLU A 319 3.47 3.93 -16.34
CA GLU A 319 2.09 3.75 -15.86
C GLU A 319 1.94 2.45 -15.07
N ASN A 320 0.99 2.41 -14.13
CA ASN A 320 0.66 1.19 -13.43
C ASN A 320 0.05 0.14 -14.38
N ASN A 321 0.41 -1.13 -14.21
CA ASN A 321 -0.11 -2.22 -15.04
C ASN A 321 -0.47 -3.44 -14.19
N ARG A 322 -1.37 -4.31 -14.67
CA ARG A 322 -1.67 -5.59 -14.02
C ARG A 322 -0.81 -6.70 -14.63
N SER A 323 0.49 -6.67 -14.33
CA SER A 323 1.45 -7.67 -14.83
C SER A 323 1.90 -8.67 -13.76
N LEU A 324 1.28 -8.73 -12.58
CA LEU A 324 1.71 -9.59 -11.47
C LEU A 324 0.63 -10.60 -11.04
N TYR A 325 1.09 -11.80 -10.68
CA TYR A 325 0.36 -12.83 -9.93
C TYR A 325 1.02 -13.06 -8.57
N ASN A 326 0.29 -13.62 -7.60
CA ASN A 326 0.91 -14.04 -6.34
C ASN A 326 1.90 -15.20 -6.56
N VAL A 327 1.51 -16.19 -7.35
CA VAL A 327 2.41 -17.28 -7.78
C VAL A 327 2.27 -17.47 -9.29
N LEU A 328 3.41 -17.62 -9.97
CA LEU A 328 3.46 -17.93 -11.40
C LEU A 328 4.24 -19.23 -11.64
N ILE A 329 3.59 -20.20 -12.26
CA ILE A 329 4.22 -21.47 -12.65
C ILE A 329 4.40 -21.46 -14.17
N ARG A 330 5.64 -21.59 -14.64
CA ARG A 330 5.96 -21.61 -16.07
C ARG A 330 6.16 -23.03 -16.57
N ASN A 331 5.81 -23.28 -17.83
CA ASN A 331 6.12 -24.52 -18.54
C ASN A 331 5.68 -25.82 -17.85
N VAL A 332 4.54 -25.84 -17.17
CA VAL A 332 4.04 -27.07 -16.53
C VAL A 332 3.39 -28.01 -17.55
N LYS A 333 3.72 -29.30 -17.48
CA LYS A 333 3.05 -30.34 -18.27
C LYS A 333 1.74 -30.77 -17.60
N ILE A 334 0.63 -30.65 -18.31
CA ILE A 334 -0.70 -30.99 -17.82
C ILE A 334 -1.32 -32.08 -18.69
N THR A 335 -1.96 -33.05 -18.04
CA THR A 335 -2.85 -34.02 -18.71
C THR A 335 -4.30 -33.70 -18.35
N LYS A 336 -5.13 -33.37 -19.34
CA LYS A 336 -6.56 -33.08 -19.15
C LYS A 336 -7.36 -33.61 -20.32
N GLN A 337 -8.45 -34.32 -20.04
CA GLN A 337 -9.33 -34.92 -21.05
C GLN A 337 -8.57 -35.76 -22.11
N GLY A 338 -7.58 -36.53 -21.67
CA GLY A 338 -6.75 -37.38 -22.55
C GLY A 338 -5.70 -36.64 -23.38
N SER A 339 -5.65 -35.30 -23.31
CA SER A 339 -4.63 -34.48 -23.99
C SER A 339 -3.52 -34.10 -23.04
N VAL A 340 -2.28 -34.12 -23.54
CA VAL A 340 -1.09 -33.65 -22.82
C VAL A 340 -0.60 -32.37 -23.47
N PHE A 341 -0.40 -31.31 -22.69
CA PHE A 341 0.06 -30.02 -23.19
C PHE A 341 0.97 -29.32 -22.18
N LEU A 342 1.80 -28.41 -22.69
CA LEU A 342 2.65 -27.52 -21.90
C LEU A 342 1.94 -26.17 -21.79
N THR A 343 1.86 -25.62 -20.59
CA THR A 343 1.26 -24.30 -20.36
C THR A 343 1.86 -23.63 -19.14
N ASN A 344 1.37 -22.45 -18.81
CA ASN A 344 1.69 -21.74 -17.58
C ASN A 344 0.44 -21.57 -16.71
N LEU A 345 0.63 -21.32 -15.42
CA LEU A 345 -0.45 -21.08 -14.45
C LEU A 345 -0.17 -19.80 -13.67
N GLY A 346 -1.10 -18.86 -13.71
CA GLY A 346 -1.12 -17.69 -12.83
C GLY A 346 -2.07 -17.94 -11.65
N ILE A 347 -1.61 -17.69 -10.43
CA ILE A 347 -2.33 -17.99 -9.21
C ILE A 347 -2.40 -16.72 -8.36
N ASN A 348 -3.60 -16.39 -7.92
CA ASN A 348 -3.84 -15.26 -7.03
C ASN A 348 -4.42 -15.71 -5.70
N HIS A 349 -4.28 -14.83 -4.71
CA HIS A 349 -4.83 -15.00 -3.38
C HIS A 349 -5.95 -13.98 -3.16
N THR A 350 -7.13 -14.47 -2.81
CA THR A 350 -8.22 -13.63 -2.31
C THR A 350 -8.13 -13.55 -0.79
N GLN A 351 -8.23 -12.34 -0.24
CA GLN A 351 -8.28 -12.14 1.21
C GLN A 351 -9.63 -12.59 1.78
N VAL A 352 -9.58 -13.41 2.81
CA VAL A 352 -10.72 -13.83 3.64
C VAL A 352 -10.58 -13.15 4.99
N LYS A 353 -11.49 -12.26 5.33
CA LYS A 353 -11.42 -11.48 6.58
C LYS A 353 -11.74 -12.38 7.77
N ASP A 354 -10.98 -12.23 8.85
CA ASP A 354 -11.30 -12.85 10.14
C ASP A 354 -12.61 -12.23 10.67
N SER A 355 -13.35 -12.95 11.52
CA SER A 355 -14.71 -12.54 11.94
C SER A 355 -14.76 -11.24 12.74
N ASP A 356 -13.64 -10.86 13.38
CA ASP A 356 -13.47 -9.61 14.11
C ASP A 356 -12.86 -8.49 13.26
N TYR A 357 -12.56 -8.77 11.99
CA TYR A 357 -11.90 -7.87 11.04
C TYR A 357 -10.53 -7.36 11.51
N ARG A 358 -9.86 -8.08 12.43
CA ARG A 358 -8.51 -7.75 12.93
C ARG A 358 -7.40 -8.57 12.26
N GLY A 359 -7.75 -9.34 11.24
CA GLY A 359 -6.82 -10.11 10.44
C GLY A 359 -7.46 -10.54 9.14
N VAL A 360 -6.63 -11.08 8.25
CA VAL A 360 -7.07 -11.78 7.04
C VAL A 360 -6.35 -13.10 6.97
N SER A 361 -6.99 -14.05 6.30
CA SER A 361 -6.39 -15.23 5.73
C SER A 361 -6.51 -15.16 4.21
N TYR A 362 -6.03 -16.18 3.50
CA TYR A 362 -6.05 -16.21 2.04
C TYR A 362 -6.69 -17.47 1.51
N GLN A 363 -7.31 -17.35 0.34
CA GLN A 363 -7.76 -18.46 -0.48
C GLN A 363 -7.12 -18.33 -1.85
N GLY A 364 -6.35 -19.36 -2.25
CA GLY A 364 -5.63 -19.36 -3.52
C GLY A 364 -6.41 -20.02 -4.65
N SER A 365 -6.46 -19.38 -5.82
CA SER A 365 -7.10 -19.89 -7.03
C SER A 365 -6.18 -19.79 -8.24
N ILE A 366 -6.36 -20.72 -9.19
CA ILE A 366 -5.77 -20.63 -10.52
C ILE A 366 -6.60 -19.64 -11.33
N ASP A 367 -6.02 -18.49 -11.63
CA ASP A 367 -6.69 -17.38 -12.32
C ASP A 367 -6.30 -17.30 -13.79
N GLU A 368 -5.17 -17.90 -14.16
CA GLU A 368 -4.69 -17.94 -15.54
C GLU A 368 -4.18 -19.34 -15.89
N LEU A 369 -4.48 -19.77 -17.12
CA LEU A 369 -3.98 -20.97 -17.75
C LEU A 369 -3.74 -20.67 -19.23
N GLY A 370 -2.48 -20.40 -19.57
CA GLY A 370 -2.13 -20.07 -20.95
C GLY A 370 -0.84 -19.28 -21.08
N ASP A 371 -0.89 -18.28 -21.95
CA ASP A 371 0.23 -17.40 -22.25
C ASP A 371 0.47 -16.40 -21.11
N VAL A 372 1.71 -16.39 -20.61
CA VAL A 372 2.17 -15.54 -19.51
C VAL A 372 3.46 -14.80 -19.88
N GLU A 373 3.74 -14.61 -21.18
CA GLU A 373 4.98 -13.99 -21.67
C GLU A 373 5.24 -12.61 -21.04
N ARG A 374 4.17 -11.86 -20.74
CA ARG A 374 4.24 -10.47 -20.25
C ARG A 374 3.80 -10.27 -18.80
N VAL A 375 3.72 -11.35 -18.04
CA VAL A 375 3.35 -11.32 -16.62
C VAL A 375 4.39 -12.03 -15.76
N TYR A 376 4.39 -11.70 -14.48
CA TYR A 376 5.40 -12.12 -13.51
C TYR A 376 4.73 -12.55 -12.21
N GLY A 377 5.44 -13.33 -11.39
CA GLY A 377 4.98 -13.76 -10.07
C GLY A 377 5.76 -13.06 -8.95
N TYR A 378 5.10 -12.86 -7.81
CA TYR A 378 5.83 -12.60 -6.55
C TYR A 378 6.72 -13.78 -6.19
N ASP A 379 6.16 -14.99 -6.29
CA ASP A 379 6.88 -16.25 -6.27
C ASP A 379 6.76 -16.90 -7.67
N GLU A 380 7.88 -17.41 -8.21
CA GLU A 380 7.88 -18.11 -9.50
C GLU A 380 8.51 -19.51 -9.39
N ALA A 381 8.02 -20.44 -10.20
CA ALA A 381 8.65 -21.73 -10.44
C ALA A 381 8.63 -22.07 -11.95
N ASP A 382 9.76 -22.56 -12.46
CA ASP A 382 9.82 -23.17 -13.79
C ASP A 382 9.62 -24.68 -13.66
N ALA A 383 8.64 -25.20 -14.39
CA ALA A 383 8.16 -26.57 -14.34
C ALA A 383 8.41 -27.33 -15.65
N GLY A 384 9.34 -26.86 -16.50
CA GLY A 384 9.55 -27.37 -17.86
C GLY A 384 9.66 -28.89 -18.03
N ASP A 385 10.22 -29.59 -17.04
CA ASP A 385 10.31 -31.06 -17.01
C ASP A 385 9.40 -31.72 -15.97
N LEU A 386 8.54 -30.93 -15.32
CA LEU A 386 7.64 -31.33 -14.24
C LEU A 386 6.21 -31.52 -14.73
N ASN A 387 5.52 -32.46 -14.10
CA ASN A 387 4.11 -32.73 -14.34
C ASN A 387 3.27 -32.09 -13.25
N TYR A 388 2.15 -31.47 -13.66
CA TYR A 388 1.06 -31.18 -12.75
C TYR A 388 0.51 -32.49 -12.21
N THR A 389 0.54 -32.66 -10.88
CA THR A 389 0.09 -33.87 -10.20
C THR A 389 -0.90 -33.50 -9.09
N PRO A 390 -2.13 -34.03 -9.12
CA PRO A 390 -3.07 -33.91 -8.01
C PRO A 390 -2.46 -34.35 -6.67
N GLY A 391 -2.75 -33.59 -5.60
CA GLY A 391 -2.43 -34.03 -4.25
C GLY A 391 -3.27 -35.23 -3.82
N LYS A 392 -2.69 -36.11 -3.00
CA LYS A 392 -3.38 -37.25 -2.39
C LYS A 392 -4.07 -36.86 -1.09
N LEU A 393 -5.00 -37.71 -0.67
CA LEU A 393 -5.68 -37.65 0.63
C LEU A 393 -5.08 -38.66 1.60
N LYS A 394 -4.78 -38.22 2.82
CA LYS A 394 -4.44 -39.08 3.96
C LYS A 394 -5.57 -39.03 4.99
N ILE A 395 -5.92 -40.19 5.55
CA ILE A 395 -6.90 -40.29 6.63
C ILE A 395 -6.12 -40.42 7.95
N LEU A 396 -6.44 -39.58 8.92
CA LEU A 396 -5.89 -39.58 10.27
C LEU A 396 -7.01 -39.30 11.26
N THR A 397 -6.85 -39.69 12.52
CA THR A 397 -7.66 -39.13 13.61
C THR A 397 -7.29 -37.66 13.83
N LYS A 398 -8.20 -36.88 14.43
CA LYS A 398 -7.92 -35.48 14.79
C LYS A 398 -6.66 -35.38 15.66
N LYS A 399 -6.51 -36.28 16.64
CA LYS A 399 -5.37 -36.30 17.56
C LYS A 399 -4.04 -36.59 16.85
N GLU A 400 -4.02 -37.54 15.91
CA GLU A 400 -2.82 -37.82 15.11
C GLU A 400 -2.42 -36.61 14.28
N TRP A 401 -3.40 -35.92 13.67
CA TRP A 401 -3.14 -34.69 12.93
C TRP A 401 -2.61 -33.56 13.83
N GLU A 402 -3.20 -33.35 15.01
CA GLU A 402 -2.72 -32.33 15.97
C GLU A 402 -1.28 -32.56 16.42
N ASN A 403 -0.83 -33.81 16.46
CA ASN A 403 0.53 -34.20 16.86
C ASN A 403 1.58 -34.11 15.74
N LEU A 404 1.18 -33.82 14.49
CA LEU A 404 2.14 -33.67 13.39
C LEU A 404 3.00 -32.41 13.59
N SER A 405 4.32 -32.57 13.51
CA SER A 405 5.23 -31.43 13.38
C SER A 405 5.23 -30.87 11.94
N ALA A 406 5.75 -29.66 11.75
CA ALA A 406 5.90 -29.08 10.41
C ALA A 406 6.76 -29.97 9.49
N GLU A 407 7.83 -30.57 10.03
CA GLU A 407 8.68 -31.52 9.30
C GLU A 407 7.92 -32.78 8.90
N SER A 408 7.04 -33.26 9.78
CA SER A 408 6.19 -34.42 9.52
C SER A 408 5.17 -34.13 8.42
N GLU A 409 4.59 -32.93 8.42
CA GLU A 409 3.71 -32.47 7.32
C GLU A 409 4.48 -32.35 6.00
N VAL A 410 5.69 -31.81 6.00
CA VAL A 410 6.54 -31.75 4.79
C VAL A 410 6.88 -33.14 4.28
N GLN A 411 7.14 -34.10 5.16
CA GLN A 411 7.37 -35.48 4.76
C GLN A 411 6.14 -36.09 4.06
N LEU A 412 4.94 -35.86 4.59
CA LEU A 412 3.69 -36.26 3.93
C LEU A 412 3.51 -35.57 2.55
N ILE A 413 3.90 -34.30 2.43
CA ILE A 413 3.88 -33.58 1.14
C ILE A 413 4.84 -34.23 0.13
N ARG A 414 6.03 -34.64 0.56
CA ARG A 414 7.01 -35.37 -0.27
C ARG A 414 6.51 -36.74 -0.71
N GLU A 415 5.64 -37.38 0.08
CA GLU A 415 4.93 -38.63 -0.28
C GLU A 415 3.71 -38.40 -1.19
N GLY A 416 3.37 -37.13 -1.41
CA GLY A 416 2.35 -36.67 -2.33
C GLY A 416 1.01 -36.29 -1.68
N TYR A 417 0.94 -36.25 -0.35
CA TYR A 417 -0.29 -35.87 0.37
C TYR A 417 -0.39 -34.35 0.51
N LEU A 418 -1.51 -33.77 0.07
CA LEU A 418 -1.82 -32.35 0.29
C LEU A 418 -3.04 -32.13 1.18
N PHE A 419 -3.79 -33.20 1.45
CA PHE A 419 -5.04 -33.15 2.18
C PHE A 419 -5.06 -34.20 3.30
N ILE A 420 -5.62 -33.80 4.43
CA ILE A 420 -5.97 -34.68 5.54
C ILE A 420 -7.50 -34.70 5.69
N LYS A 421 -8.06 -35.89 5.87
CA LYS A 421 -9.44 -36.08 6.35
C LYS A 421 -9.41 -36.68 7.75
N TRP A 422 -10.15 -36.09 8.67
CA TRP A 422 -10.35 -36.68 9.99
C TRP A 422 -11.29 -37.88 9.90
N SER A 423 -10.89 -39.00 10.50
CA SER A 423 -11.70 -40.22 10.55
C SER A 423 -12.75 -40.22 11.66
N ASP A 424 -12.53 -39.43 12.70
CA ASP A 424 -13.26 -39.45 13.98
C ASP A 424 -14.00 -38.13 14.27
N ALA A 425 -13.88 -37.13 13.40
CA ALA A 425 -14.54 -35.85 13.53
C ALA A 425 -14.73 -35.17 12.16
N LYS A 426 -15.58 -34.15 12.11
CA LYS A 426 -15.68 -33.26 10.94
C LYS A 426 -14.51 -32.27 10.96
N SER A 427 -13.77 -32.19 9.86
CA SER A 427 -12.72 -31.19 9.70
C SER A 427 -13.31 -29.78 9.55
N PRO A 428 -12.68 -28.73 10.11
CA PRO A 428 -13.13 -27.35 9.94
C PRO A 428 -13.13 -26.94 8.46
N ALA A 429 -14.07 -26.06 8.09
CA ALA A 429 -14.09 -25.39 6.80
C ALA A 429 -13.48 -23.99 6.93
N GLY A 430 -12.84 -23.50 5.87
CA GLY A 430 -12.20 -22.18 5.85
C GLY A 430 -10.70 -22.21 6.22
N PRO A 431 -10.10 -21.03 6.47
CA PRO A 431 -8.67 -20.92 6.75
C PRO A 431 -8.19 -21.72 7.97
N VAL A 432 -7.03 -22.36 7.84
CA VAL A 432 -6.35 -23.07 8.92
C VAL A 432 -4.92 -22.53 9.05
N LYS A 433 -4.62 -21.85 10.16
CA LYS A 433 -3.32 -21.19 10.40
C LYS A 433 -2.29 -22.22 10.91
N ASN A 434 -1.01 -21.94 10.70
CA ASN A 434 0.14 -22.72 11.22
C ASN A 434 0.18 -24.20 10.80
N ARG A 435 -0.31 -24.51 9.60
CA ARG A 435 -0.29 -25.87 9.00
C ARG A 435 0.21 -25.81 7.58
N LEU A 436 0.63 -26.96 7.06
CA LEU A 436 1.10 -27.14 5.68
C LEU A 436 0.22 -28.10 4.87
N LEU A 437 -0.73 -28.77 5.51
CA LEU A 437 -1.71 -29.62 4.83
C LEU A 437 -3.10 -29.01 4.91
N ASN A 438 -3.85 -29.12 3.80
CA ASN A 438 -5.26 -28.76 3.77
C ASN A 438 -6.09 -29.79 4.51
N LEU A 439 -7.29 -29.39 4.91
CA LEU A 439 -8.28 -30.30 5.47
C LEU A 439 -9.41 -30.51 4.47
N THR A 440 -10.05 -31.68 4.52
CA THR A 440 -11.27 -31.92 3.74
C THR A 440 -12.19 -32.92 4.41
N ASN A 441 -13.50 -32.73 4.23
CA ASN A 441 -14.50 -33.73 4.62
C ASN A 441 -14.84 -34.71 3.49
N SER A 442 -14.39 -34.44 2.26
CA SER A 442 -14.63 -35.29 1.09
C SER A 442 -13.84 -36.59 1.17
N THR A 443 -14.38 -37.68 0.61
CA THR A 443 -13.66 -38.95 0.42
C THR A 443 -12.74 -38.94 -0.80
N SER A 444 -12.82 -37.89 -1.63
CA SER A 444 -11.95 -37.67 -2.79
C SER A 444 -11.54 -36.20 -2.89
N VAL A 445 -10.38 -35.95 -3.47
CA VAL A 445 -9.88 -34.58 -3.69
C VAL A 445 -9.89 -34.29 -5.19
N SER A 446 -10.49 -33.17 -5.58
CA SER A 446 -10.47 -32.73 -6.97
C SER A 446 -9.05 -32.30 -7.32
N GLY A 447 -8.42 -33.06 -8.20
CA GLY A 447 -7.10 -32.76 -8.73
C GLY A 447 -7.11 -31.95 -10.02
N GLN A 448 -8.28 -31.64 -10.58
CA GLN A 448 -8.32 -31.12 -11.94
C GLN A 448 -7.86 -29.66 -11.98
N VAL A 449 -6.87 -29.40 -12.85
CA VAL A 449 -6.49 -28.03 -13.21
C VAL A 449 -7.64 -27.33 -13.93
N GLY A 450 -7.94 -26.11 -13.53
CA GLY A 450 -8.94 -25.27 -14.17
C GLY A 450 -8.99 -23.87 -13.60
N LEU A 451 -9.53 -22.93 -14.37
CA LEU A 451 -9.74 -21.56 -13.92
C LEU A 451 -10.71 -21.52 -12.74
N ASN A 452 -10.44 -20.60 -11.80
CA ASN A 452 -11.18 -20.41 -10.55
C ASN A 452 -11.19 -21.64 -9.62
N GLN A 453 -10.38 -22.67 -9.91
CA GLN A 453 -10.24 -23.82 -9.02
C GLN A 453 -9.23 -23.51 -7.92
N ALA A 454 -9.44 -24.10 -6.74
CA ALA A 454 -8.50 -23.99 -5.64
C ALA A 454 -7.12 -24.54 -6.04
N ALA A 455 -6.08 -23.75 -5.84
CA ALA A 455 -4.73 -24.10 -6.25
C ALA A 455 -4.09 -25.06 -5.22
N ASN A 456 -4.26 -26.37 -5.42
CA ASN A 456 -3.68 -27.43 -4.59
C ASN A 456 -3.14 -28.58 -5.45
N PHE A 457 -1.84 -28.56 -5.74
CA PHE A 457 -1.20 -29.56 -6.61
C PHE A 457 0.30 -29.65 -6.36
N LEU A 458 0.90 -30.71 -6.88
CA LEU A 458 2.33 -30.94 -6.85
C LEU A 458 2.91 -30.75 -8.26
N LEU A 459 4.15 -30.29 -8.33
CA LEU A 459 4.96 -30.35 -9.54
C LEU A 459 5.97 -31.48 -9.36
N THR A 460 5.84 -32.53 -10.16
CA THR A 460 6.58 -33.78 -9.96
C THR A 460 7.51 -34.11 -11.13
N LYS A 461 8.68 -34.66 -10.79
CA LYS A 461 9.61 -35.26 -11.76
C LYS A 461 9.69 -36.75 -11.48
N GLN A 462 9.32 -37.59 -12.45
CA GLN A 462 9.28 -39.05 -12.26
C GLN A 462 8.51 -39.44 -10.98
N ASP A 463 7.31 -38.86 -10.80
CA ASP A 463 6.44 -39.03 -9.64
C ASP A 463 6.98 -38.55 -8.29
N LYS A 464 8.18 -37.94 -8.24
CA LYS A 464 8.74 -37.31 -7.04
C LYS A 464 8.37 -35.83 -6.99
N PRO A 465 7.70 -35.35 -5.93
CA PRO A 465 7.41 -33.93 -5.75
C PRO A 465 8.67 -33.08 -5.65
N VAL A 466 8.73 -32.01 -6.44
CA VAL A 466 9.78 -30.98 -6.41
C VAL A 466 9.24 -29.70 -5.78
N PHE A 467 8.05 -29.28 -6.21
CA PHE A 467 7.31 -28.18 -5.62
C PHE A 467 5.93 -28.65 -5.16
N ALA A 468 5.40 -27.98 -4.14
CA ALA A 468 4.01 -28.09 -3.75
C ALA A 468 3.34 -26.72 -3.82
N ILE A 469 2.14 -26.69 -4.38
CA ILE A 469 1.26 -25.54 -4.35
C ILE A 469 0.14 -25.88 -3.37
N ILE A 470 0.05 -25.14 -2.27
CA ILE A 470 -0.84 -25.42 -1.14
C ILE A 470 -1.63 -24.17 -0.84
N ASN A 471 -2.94 -24.20 -1.04
CA ASN A 471 -3.81 -23.03 -0.97
C ASN A 471 -3.26 -21.84 -1.80
N GLY A 472 -2.73 -22.16 -2.98
CA GLY A 472 -2.08 -21.20 -3.88
C GLY A 472 -0.72 -20.67 -3.44
N PHE A 473 -0.15 -21.12 -2.33
CA PHE A 473 1.22 -20.76 -1.93
C PHE A 473 2.24 -21.76 -2.50
N LEU A 474 3.36 -21.25 -3.01
CA LEU A 474 4.46 -22.07 -3.51
C LEU A 474 5.39 -22.51 -2.37
N LEU A 475 5.63 -23.83 -2.28
CA LEU A 475 6.60 -24.45 -1.39
C LEU A 475 7.65 -25.21 -2.21
N LYS A 476 8.93 -24.91 -1.96
CA LYS A 476 10.09 -25.61 -2.53
C LYS A 476 10.51 -26.72 -1.59
N LEU A 477 10.41 -27.98 -2.02
CA LEU A 477 10.55 -29.14 -1.11
C LEU A 477 12.01 -29.53 -0.82
N ASP A 478 12.95 -28.92 -1.54
CA ASP A 478 14.40 -29.00 -1.33
C ASP A 478 14.94 -27.91 -0.39
N GLN A 479 14.09 -26.98 0.05
CA GLN A 479 14.46 -25.88 0.95
C GLN A 479 13.91 -26.10 2.37
N PRO A 480 14.43 -25.36 3.38
CA PRO A 480 13.85 -25.35 4.71
C PRO A 480 12.36 -25.00 4.68
N VAL A 481 11.62 -25.55 5.65
CA VAL A 481 10.17 -25.41 5.72
C VAL A 481 9.78 -23.92 5.85
N LYS A 482 9.07 -23.40 4.85
CA LYS A 482 8.50 -22.04 4.89
C LYS A 482 7.14 -22.10 5.60
N VAL A 483 6.93 -21.20 6.55
CA VAL A 483 5.62 -21.01 7.17
C VAL A 483 4.67 -20.43 6.12
N LEU A 484 3.55 -21.11 5.89
CA LEU A 484 2.46 -20.60 5.06
C LEU A 484 1.56 -19.68 5.88
N HIS A 485 0.95 -18.70 5.22
CA HIS A 485 0.00 -17.82 5.91
C HIS A 485 -1.18 -18.63 6.47
N ASN A 486 -1.76 -19.49 5.65
CA ASN A 486 -2.75 -20.48 6.05
C ASN A 486 -2.90 -21.57 4.98
N THR A 487 -3.26 -22.76 5.41
CA THR A 487 -3.92 -23.76 4.57
C THR A 487 -5.43 -23.53 4.62
N PHE A 488 -6.19 -24.41 3.99
CA PHE A 488 -7.64 -24.27 3.91
C PHE A 488 -8.35 -25.61 4.17
N GLY A 489 -9.50 -25.54 4.81
CA GLY A 489 -10.45 -26.63 4.99
C GLY A 489 -11.55 -26.56 3.95
N TYR A 490 -11.71 -27.63 3.16
CA TYR A 490 -12.66 -27.74 2.04
C TYR A 490 -13.85 -28.64 2.35
#